data_AF-P70723-F1
#
_entry.id   AF-P70723-F1
#
_cell.length_a   1.000
_cell.length_b   1.000
_cell.length_c   1.000
_cell.angle_alpha   90.00
_cell.angle_beta   90.00
_cell.angle_gamma   90.00
#
_symmetry.space_group_name_H-M   'P 1'
#
loop_
_entity.id
_entity.type
_entity.pdbx_description
1 polymer ?
#
loop_
_entity_poly.entity_id
_entity_poly.type
_entity_poly.pdbx_seq_one_letter_code
_entity_poly.pdbx_strand_id
1 'polypeptide(L)'
;MSKNSLDNLGEKALELLKKYPLCDSCLGRCFAKLGYRFANKERGKAIKTYLVLELDRKIKDHELEDLNEIKEILFNMGKEYLEYLIYLSNEKFQERT
;
A
#
# COMPACT_ATOMS: atom_id res chain seq x y z
N MET A 1 -10.27 -23.00 -8.75
CA MET A 1 -10.38 -21.54 -8.95
C MET A 1 -9.00 -21.04 -9.34
N SER A 2 -8.88 -20.48 -10.54
CA SER A 2 -7.60 -20.05 -11.12
C SER A 2 -6.99 -18.95 -10.25
N LYS A 3 -5.94 -19.26 -9.47
CA LYS A 3 -5.09 -18.24 -8.86
C LYS A 3 -4.39 -17.53 -10.02
N ASN A 4 -4.85 -16.34 -10.37
CA ASN A 4 -4.16 -15.49 -11.31
C ASN A 4 -2.77 -15.19 -10.71
N SER A 5 -1.71 -15.55 -11.43
CA SER A 5 -0.33 -15.44 -10.91
C SER A 5 0.14 -13.99 -10.66
N LEU A 6 -0.72 -13.01 -10.95
CA LEU A 6 -0.51 -11.58 -10.75
C LEU A 6 -0.86 -11.09 -9.32
N ASP A 7 -1.56 -11.90 -8.51
CA ASP A 7 -2.19 -11.44 -7.25
C ASP A 7 -1.24 -11.29 -6.04
N ASN A 8 0.06 -11.63 -6.15
CA ASN A 8 0.91 -11.72 -4.95
C ASN A 8 1.66 -10.43 -4.52
N LEU A 9 1.75 -9.41 -5.37
CA LEU A 9 2.62 -8.26 -5.09
C LEU A 9 2.08 -7.42 -3.92
N GLY A 10 0.81 -7.01 -4.00
CA GLY A 10 0.15 -6.21 -2.98
C GLY A 10 0.09 -6.92 -1.64
N GLU A 11 -0.33 -8.19 -1.64
CA GLU A 11 -0.41 -9.03 -0.44
C GLU A 11 0.96 -9.14 0.27
N LYS A 12 2.03 -9.49 -0.46
CA LYS A 12 3.37 -9.59 0.13
C LYS A 12 3.89 -8.25 0.63
N ALA A 13 3.62 -7.17 -0.09
CA ALA A 13 4.03 -5.84 0.34
C ALA A 13 3.32 -5.44 1.65
N LEU A 14 2.02 -5.73 1.75
CA LEU A 14 1.24 -5.54 2.98
C LEU A 14 1.76 -6.39 4.13
N GLU A 15 2.07 -7.68 3.91
CA GLU A 15 2.65 -8.55 4.95
C GLU A 15 3.97 -8.01 5.50
N LEU A 16 4.82 -7.44 4.65
CA LEU A 16 6.08 -6.81 5.06
C LEU A 16 5.81 -5.54 5.87
N LEU A 17 4.90 -4.68 5.40
CA LEU A 17 4.57 -3.41 6.06
C LEU A 17 3.74 -3.58 7.33
N LYS A 18 3.05 -4.70 7.52
CA LYS A 18 2.44 -5.06 8.81
C LYS A 18 3.48 -5.41 9.88
N LYS A 19 4.71 -5.77 9.49
CA LYS A 19 5.76 -6.24 10.40
C LYS A 19 6.88 -5.22 10.60
N TYR A 20 7.18 -4.40 9.58
CA TYR A 20 8.37 -3.57 9.57
C TYR A 20 8.10 -2.19 8.94
N PRO A 21 8.60 -1.10 9.56
CA PRO A 21 8.67 0.21 8.90
C PRO A 21 9.72 0.17 7.79
N LEU A 22 9.30 0.34 6.54
CA LEU A 22 10.18 0.22 5.37
C LEU A 22 10.14 1.50 4.53
N CYS A 23 11.30 2.16 4.40
CA CYS A 23 11.46 3.23 3.42
C CYS A 23 11.38 2.67 1.98
N ASP A 24 11.22 3.56 1.00
CA ASP A 24 11.05 3.17 -0.40
C ASP A 24 12.19 2.28 -0.91
N SER A 25 13.44 2.63 -0.60
CA SER A 25 14.60 1.83 -1.00
C SER A 25 14.59 0.42 -0.39
N CYS A 26 14.18 0.29 0.88
CA CYS A 26 14.14 -1.01 1.57
C CYS A 26 13.01 -1.88 1.01
N LEU A 27 11.81 -1.33 0.87
CA LEU A 27 10.69 -2.06 0.30
C LEU A 27 10.99 -2.48 -1.15
N GLY A 28 11.51 -1.57 -1.98
CA GLY A 28 11.87 -1.90 -3.36
C GLY A 28 13.00 -2.92 -3.48
N ARG A 29 13.90 -3.03 -2.49
CA ARG A 29 14.92 -4.09 -2.45
C ARG A 29 14.28 -5.48 -2.25
N CYS A 30 13.22 -5.60 -1.46
CA CYS A 30 12.49 -6.86 -1.28
C CYS A 30 11.93 -7.40 -2.61
N PHE A 31 11.67 -6.52 -3.57
CA PHE A 31 11.13 -6.83 -4.89
C PHE A 31 12.15 -6.63 -6.02
N ALA A 32 13.46 -6.71 -5.74
CA ALA A 32 14.53 -6.42 -6.70
C ALA A 32 14.53 -7.29 -7.98
N LYS A 33 13.84 -8.43 -7.96
CA LYS A 33 13.68 -9.32 -9.13
C LYS A 33 12.62 -8.83 -10.12
N LEU A 34 11.82 -7.81 -9.77
CA LEU A 34 10.76 -7.25 -10.60
C LEU A 34 11.15 -5.87 -11.11
N GLY A 35 10.79 -5.53 -12.35
CA GLY A 35 11.08 -4.20 -12.91
C GLY A 35 12.58 -3.91 -12.99
N TYR A 36 13.24 -4.55 -13.96
CA TYR A 36 14.66 -4.34 -14.25
C TYR A 36 14.94 -2.86 -14.56
N ARG A 37 16.14 -2.38 -14.21
CA ARG A 37 16.62 -0.98 -14.32
C ARG A 37 15.97 0.07 -13.42
N PHE A 38 14.87 -0.21 -12.74
CA PHE A 38 14.37 0.71 -11.72
C PHE A 38 15.27 0.72 -10.49
N ALA A 39 15.55 1.91 -9.98
CA ALA A 39 16.19 2.04 -8.68
C ALA A 39 15.26 1.47 -7.60
N ASN A 40 15.84 0.91 -6.53
CA ASN A 40 15.04 0.35 -5.43
C ASN A 40 14.09 1.39 -4.85
N LYS A 41 14.51 2.66 -4.75
CA LYS A 41 13.66 3.77 -4.31
C LYS A 41 12.43 3.95 -5.20
N GLU A 42 12.61 3.98 -6.51
CA GLU A 42 11.50 4.14 -7.47
C GLU A 42 10.52 2.98 -7.36
N ARG A 43 11.05 1.75 -7.30
CA ARG A 43 10.24 0.53 -7.17
C ARG A 43 9.42 0.54 -5.89
N GLY A 44 10.04 0.82 -4.74
CA GLY A 44 9.32 0.83 -3.47
C GLY A 44 8.29 1.95 -3.39
N LYS A 45 8.61 3.14 -3.91
CA LYS A 45 7.63 4.24 -4.00
C LYS A 45 6.43 3.84 -4.86
N ALA A 46 6.66 3.24 -6.02
CA ALA A 46 5.58 2.76 -6.89
C ALA A 46 4.69 1.71 -6.18
N ILE A 47 5.30 0.77 -5.45
CA ILE A 47 4.54 -0.22 -4.66
C ILE A 47 3.69 0.47 -3.60
N LYS A 48 4.24 1.44 -2.86
CA LYS A 48 3.47 2.16 -1.84
C LYS A 48 2.33 2.97 -2.43
N THR A 49 2.57 3.67 -3.54
CA THR A 49 1.50 4.37 -4.27
C THR A 49 0.40 3.39 -4.69
N TYR A 50 0.77 2.24 -5.25
CA TYR A 50 -0.20 1.19 -5.59
C TYR A 50 -1.01 0.73 -4.37
N LEU A 51 -0.37 0.50 -3.22
CA LEU A 51 -1.09 0.12 -1.99
C LEU A 51 -2.07 1.18 -1.52
N VAL A 52 -1.70 2.47 -1.58
CA VAL A 52 -2.63 3.57 -1.25
C VAL A 52 -3.86 3.56 -2.16
N LEU A 53 -3.67 3.34 -3.46
CA LEU A 53 -4.77 3.27 -4.43
C LEU A 53 -5.69 2.07 -4.15
N GLU A 54 -5.13 0.90 -3.82
CA GLU A 54 -5.93 -0.26 -3.44
C GLU A 54 -6.70 -0.05 -2.14
N LEU A 55 -6.09 0.61 -1.14
CA LEU A 55 -6.77 0.95 0.11
C LEU A 55 -7.93 1.93 -0.12
N ASP A 56 -7.73 2.96 -0.94
CA ASP A 56 -8.79 3.90 -1.33
C ASP A 56 -9.95 3.17 -2.01
N ARG A 57 -9.65 2.31 -2.99
CA ARG A 57 -10.66 1.49 -3.67
C ARG A 57 -11.45 0.63 -2.69
N LYS A 58 -10.77 -0.12 -1.82
CA LYS A 58 -11.40 -1.01 -0.84
C LYS A 58 -12.29 -0.28 0.17
N ILE A 59 -11.91 0.93 0.58
CA ILE A 59 -12.73 1.75 1.47
C ILE A 59 -14.01 2.18 0.75
N LYS A 60 -13.90 2.64 -0.50
CA LYS A 60 -15.05 3.05 -1.33
C LYS A 60 -15.99 1.90 -1.64
N ASP A 61 -15.44 0.69 -1.83
CA ASP A 61 -16.21 -0.52 -2.06
C ASP A 61 -16.76 -1.14 -0.76
N HIS A 62 -16.55 -0.50 0.40
CA HIS A 62 -16.93 -0.98 1.73
C HIS A 62 -16.35 -2.37 2.08
N GLU A 63 -15.19 -2.71 1.53
CA GLU A 63 -14.46 -3.96 1.78
C GLU A 63 -13.51 -3.87 3.00
N LEU A 64 -13.33 -2.66 3.55
CA LEU A 64 -12.50 -2.39 4.73
C LEU A 64 -13.35 -1.72 5.82
N GLU A 65 -13.65 -2.47 6.88
CA GLU A 65 -14.48 -2.00 8.00
C GLU A 65 -13.66 -1.32 9.11
N ASP A 66 -12.41 -1.72 9.33
CA ASP A 66 -11.54 -1.17 10.39
C ASP A 66 -10.35 -0.37 9.85
N LEU A 67 -10.47 0.96 9.92
CA LEU A 67 -9.41 1.91 9.53
C LEU A 67 -8.16 1.83 10.44
N ASN A 68 -8.27 1.25 11.64
CA ASN A 68 -7.11 1.10 12.53
C ASN A 68 -6.08 0.13 11.95
N GLU A 69 -6.51 -0.90 11.21
CA GLU A 69 -5.59 -1.82 10.54
C GLU A 69 -4.73 -1.10 9.48
N ILE A 70 -5.32 -0.09 8.83
CA ILE A 70 -4.68 0.68 7.76
C ILE A 70 -3.67 1.68 8.35
N LYS A 71 -3.99 2.24 9.52
CA LYS A 71 -3.13 3.23 10.20
C LYS A 71 -1.72 2.71 10.44
N GLU A 72 -1.58 1.48 10.93
CA GLU A 72 -0.27 0.86 11.19
C GLU A 72 0.51 0.63 9.88
N ILE A 73 -0.18 0.21 8.82
CA ILE A 73 0.42 0.02 7.49
C ILE A 73 0.94 1.37 6.96
N LEU A 74 0.11 2.42 7.00
CA LEU A 74 0.50 3.76 6.54
C LEU A 74 1.65 4.34 7.38
N PHE A 75 1.66 4.08 8.69
CA PHE A 75 2.79 4.45 9.56
C PHE A 75 4.09 3.77 9.09
N ASN A 76 4.04 2.47 8.84
CA ASN A 76 5.19 1.69 8.38
C ASN A 76 5.61 2.02 6.93
N MET A 77 4.74 2.64 6.15
CA MET A 77 5.06 3.20 4.84
C MET A 77 5.83 4.52 4.94
N GLY A 78 5.70 5.29 6.02
CA GLY A 78 6.40 6.56 6.23
C GLY A 78 5.47 7.71 6.59
N LYS A 79 6.03 8.78 7.15
CA LYS A 79 5.25 9.92 7.66
C LYS A 79 4.40 10.57 6.57
N GLU A 80 4.90 10.65 5.34
CA GLU A 80 4.17 11.19 4.20
C GLU A 80 2.92 10.36 3.85
N TYR A 81 2.90 9.08 4.23
CA TYR A 81 1.75 8.21 3.99
C TYR A 81 0.67 8.35 5.08
N LEU A 82 1.01 8.86 6.27
CA LEU A 82 0.04 9.14 7.33
C LEU A 82 -0.95 10.24 6.97
N GLU A 83 -0.54 11.19 6.12
CA GLU A 83 -1.44 12.24 5.63
C GLU A 83 -2.62 11.63 4.85
N TYR A 84 -2.42 10.50 4.16
CA TYR A 84 -3.50 9.78 3.49
C TYR A 84 -4.52 9.20 4.45
N LEU A 85 -4.17 8.93 5.72
CA LEU A 85 -5.17 8.46 6.69
C LEU A 85 -6.30 9.48 6.86
N ILE A 86 -5.97 10.78 6.88
CA ILE A 86 -6.95 11.87 7.01
C ILE A 86 -7.90 11.87 5.80
N TYR A 87 -7.38 11.64 4.60
CA TYR A 87 -8.18 11.57 3.38
C TYR A 87 -9.05 10.32 3.34
N LEU A 88 -8.48 9.16 3.68
CA LEU A 88 -9.16 7.87 3.68
C LEU A 88 -10.23 7.76 4.76
N SER A 89 -10.09 8.47 5.89
CA SER A 89 -11.08 8.48 6.98
C SER A 89 -12.17 9.55 6.80
N ASN A 90 -12.14 10.33 5.72
CA ASN A 90 -13.10 11.40 5.50
C ASN A 90 -14.28 10.89 4.68
N GLU A 91 -15.47 10.80 5.29
CA GLU A 91 -16.70 10.32 4.65
C GLU A 91 -16.99 11.04 3.32
N LYS A 92 -16.79 12.37 3.24
CA LYS A 92 -17.00 13.13 2.00
C LYS A 92 -16.03 12.74 0.88
N PHE A 93 -14.87 12.19 1.22
CA PHE A 93 -13.89 11.73 0.25
C PHE A 93 -14.18 10.29 -0.21
N GLN A 94 -14.75 9.47 0.69
CA GLN A 94 -15.17 8.11 0.41
C GLN A 94 -16.33 8.07 -0.62
N GLU A 95 -17.17 9.11 -0.66
CA GLU A 95 -18.27 9.21 -1.63
C GLU A 95 -17.86 9.73 -3.03
N ARG A 96 -16.58 10.07 -3.25
CA ARG A 96 -16.12 10.61 -4.54
C ARG A 96 -15.87 9.51 -5.57
N THR A 97 -16.74 9.46 -6.58
CA THR A 97 -16.60 8.68 -7.82
C THR A 97 -15.46 9.17 -8.71
#